data_AF-A0A4D6XCR5-F1
#
_entry.id   AF-A0A4D6XCR5-F1
#
_cell.length_a   1.000
_cell.length_b   1.000
_cell.length_c   1.000
_cell.angle_alpha   90.00
_cell.angle_beta   90.00
_cell.angle_gamma   90.00
#
_symmetry.space_group_name_H-M   'P 1'
#
loop_
_entity.id
_entity.type
_entity.pdbx_description
1 polymer ?
#
loop_
_entity_poly.entity_id
_entity_poly.type
_entity_poly.pdbx_seq_one_letter_code
_entity_poly.pdbx_strand_id
1 'polypeptide(L)'
;MRTYAFPLLVICLATLPAVAQESRERSDLGLVQRQFTAIDQLAERAESSSDDAVGTRYRFDYPRFAADLERVREGIQQYLSPSRAQPSDLLELAGQYRAEAPHSSPSDEHD
;
A
#
# COMPACT_ATOMS: atom_id res chain seq x y z
N MET A 1 -46.71 -27.93 -7.59
CA MET A 1 -45.52 -27.12 -7.92
C MET A 1 -45.77 -25.69 -7.44
N ARG A 2 -44.76 -25.01 -6.88
CA ARG A 2 -44.71 -23.53 -6.69
C ARG A 2 -45.18 -22.95 -5.34
N THR A 3 -44.51 -23.30 -4.25
CA THR A 3 -44.44 -22.47 -3.02
C THR A 3 -43.03 -21.94 -2.72
N TYR A 4 -42.02 -22.32 -3.51
CA TYR A 4 -40.63 -21.87 -3.33
C TYR A 4 -40.35 -20.45 -3.88
N ALA A 5 -41.28 -19.82 -4.60
CA ALA A 5 -41.03 -18.51 -5.23
C ALA A 5 -40.89 -17.37 -4.20
N PHE A 6 -41.63 -17.46 -3.08
CA PHE A 6 -41.60 -16.46 -2.02
C PHE A 6 -40.29 -16.47 -1.20
N PRO A 7 -39.79 -17.62 -0.71
CA PRO A 7 -38.49 -17.64 -0.03
C PRO A 7 -37.32 -17.29 -0.96
N LEU A 8 -37.38 -17.64 -2.25
CA LEU A 8 -36.35 -17.29 -3.24
C LEU A 8 -36.30 -15.77 -3.51
N LEU A 9 -37.47 -15.11 -3.52
CA LEU A 9 -37.57 -13.65 -3.67
C LEU A 9 -37.02 -12.90 -2.45
N VAL A 10 -37.28 -13.38 -1.23
CA VAL A 10 -36.73 -12.78 0.01
C VAL A 10 -35.21 -12.93 0.07
N ILE A 11 -34.66 -14.08 -0.31
CA ILE A 11 -33.20 -14.28 -0.40
C ILE A 11 -32.59 -13.35 -1.45
N CYS A 12 -33.22 -13.21 -2.61
CA CYS A 12 -32.74 -12.33 -3.68
C CYS A 12 -32.68 -10.86 -3.25
N LEU A 13 -33.68 -10.37 -2.50
CA LEU A 13 -33.69 -9.01 -1.96
C LEU A 13 -32.62 -8.77 -0.90
N ALA A 14 -32.32 -9.77 -0.05
CA ALA A 14 -31.30 -9.64 0.98
C ALA A 14 -29.86 -9.67 0.43
N THR A 15 -29.62 -10.32 -0.72
CA THR A 15 -28.29 -10.41 -1.34
C THR A 15 -27.88 -9.16 -2.12
N LEU A 16 -28.84 -8.38 -2.64
CA LEU A 16 -28.59 -7.14 -3.40
C LEU A 16 -27.75 -6.10 -2.64
N PRO A 17 -28.07 -5.71 -1.38
CA PRO A 17 -27.28 -4.72 -0.66
C PRO A 17 -25.87 -5.21 -0.31
N ALA A 18 -25.70 -6.51 -0.04
CA ALA A 18 -24.39 -7.11 0.24
C ALA A 18 -23.48 -7.05 -0.99
N VAL A 19 -24.00 -7.42 -2.16
CA VAL A 19 -23.26 -7.34 -3.44
C VAL A 19 -22.94 -5.90 -3.82
N ALA A 20 -23.86 -4.96 -3.59
CA ALA A 20 -23.63 -3.54 -3.86
C ALA A 20 -22.52 -2.95 -2.95
N GLN A 21 -22.48 -3.34 -1.67
CA GLN A 21 -21.44 -2.92 -0.73
C GLN A 21 -20.07 -3.48 -1.12
N GLU A 22 -19.99 -4.77 -1.45
CA GLU A 22 -18.76 -5.42 -1.90
C GLU A 22 -18.22 -4.76 -3.19
N SER A 23 -19.11 -4.42 -4.12
CA SER A 23 -18.75 -3.68 -5.34
C SER A 23 -18.19 -2.29 -5.05
N ARG A 24 -18.79 -1.57 -4.09
CA ARG A 24 -18.33 -0.24 -3.67
C ARG A 24 -16.95 -0.30 -3.02
N GLU A 25 -16.77 -1.21 -2.07
CA GLU A 25 -15.48 -1.41 -1.38
C GLU A 25 -14.37 -1.73 -2.39
N ARG A 26 -14.63 -2.64 -3.33
CA ARG A 26 -13.69 -2.96 -4.41
C ARG A 26 -13.32 -1.73 -5.26
N SER A 27 -14.30 -0.88 -5.56
CA SER A 27 -14.08 0.35 -6.32
C SER A 27 -13.18 1.33 -5.55
N ASP A 28 -13.48 1.52 -4.26
CA ASP A 28 -12.73 2.41 -3.37
C ASP A 28 -11.28 1.93 -3.20
N LEU A 29 -11.06 0.62 -2.98
CA LEU A 29 -9.71 0.04 -2.91
C LEU A 29 -8.96 0.11 -4.25
N GLY A 30 -9.67 -0.01 -5.38
CA GLY A 30 -9.10 0.24 -6.70
C GLY A 30 -8.69 1.70 -6.90
N LEU A 31 -9.38 2.66 -6.27
CA LEU A 31 -8.95 4.06 -6.25
C LEU A 31 -7.70 4.25 -5.40
N VAL A 32 -7.62 3.63 -4.22
CA VAL A 32 -6.43 3.65 -3.36
C VAL A 32 -5.19 3.16 -4.11
N GLN A 33 -5.30 2.05 -4.85
CA GLN A 33 -4.22 1.52 -5.69
C GLN A 33 -3.68 2.54 -6.69
N ARG A 34 -4.57 3.28 -7.37
CA ARG A 34 -4.18 4.32 -8.32
C ARG A 34 -3.52 5.52 -7.62
N GLN A 35 -3.92 5.84 -6.39
CA GLN A 35 -3.33 6.92 -5.62
C GLN A 35 -1.91 6.61 -5.17
N PHE A 36 -1.55 5.33 -4.96
CA PHE A 36 -0.16 4.97 -4.66
C PHE A 36 0.82 5.39 -5.76
N THR A 37 0.44 5.30 -7.03
CA THR A 37 1.26 5.81 -8.13
C THR A 37 1.50 7.33 -8.03
N ALA A 38 0.55 8.09 -7.49
CA ALA A 38 0.75 9.52 -7.24
C ALA A 38 1.65 9.78 -6.01
N ILE A 39 1.56 8.92 -4.99
CA ILE A 39 2.43 8.96 -3.80
C ILE A 39 3.87 8.64 -4.20
N ASP A 40 4.11 7.63 -5.04
CA ASP A 40 5.45 7.30 -5.57
C ASP A 40 6.07 8.50 -6.29
N GLN A 41 5.33 9.14 -7.19
CA GLN A 41 5.80 10.32 -7.91
C GLN A 41 6.03 11.53 -7.00
N LEU A 42 5.33 11.64 -5.86
CA LEU A 42 5.60 12.67 -4.85
C LEU A 42 6.89 12.35 -4.09
N ALA A 43 7.09 11.07 -3.73
CA ALA A 43 8.29 10.60 -3.05
C ALA A 43 9.54 10.81 -3.92
N GLU A 44 9.51 10.43 -5.20
CA GLU A 44 10.63 10.60 -6.14
C GLU A 44 11.01 12.09 -6.32
N ARG A 45 10.01 12.98 -6.42
CA ARG A 45 10.26 14.42 -6.49
C ARG A 45 10.86 14.98 -5.20
N ALA A 46 10.39 14.49 -4.05
CA ALA A 46 10.91 14.89 -2.76
C ALA A 46 12.34 14.37 -2.54
N GLU A 47 12.65 13.15 -2.99
CA GLU A 47 14.00 12.57 -2.99
C GLU A 47 14.95 13.40 -3.84
N SER A 48 14.57 13.68 -5.09
CA SER A 48 15.35 14.51 -6.03
C SER A 48 15.63 15.92 -5.49
N SER A 49 14.71 16.48 -4.70
CA SER A 49 14.88 17.81 -4.09
C SER A 49 15.68 17.78 -2.79
N SER A 50 15.90 16.59 -2.20
CA SER A 50 16.54 16.42 -0.89
C SER A 50 18.07 16.29 -0.96
N ASP A 51 18.63 15.99 -2.13
CA ASP A 51 20.08 15.92 -2.33
C ASP A 51 20.80 17.27 -2.13
N ASP A 52 20.06 18.38 -2.21
CA ASP A 52 20.56 19.74 -1.91
C ASP A 52 20.64 20.06 -0.39
N ALA A 53 20.14 19.16 0.48
CA ALA A 53 20.07 19.41 1.94
C ALA A 53 21.40 19.08 2.67
N VAL A 54 22.45 19.83 2.34
CA VAL A 54 23.77 19.74 3.00
C VAL A 54 23.63 20.02 4.51
N GLY A 55 24.08 19.07 5.35
CA GLY A 55 24.19 19.26 6.80
C GLY A 55 23.10 18.63 7.67
N THR A 56 22.14 17.90 7.09
CA THR A 56 21.07 17.25 7.88
C THR A 56 21.50 15.87 8.36
N ARG A 57 21.55 15.64 9.68
CA ARG A 57 21.95 14.34 10.28
C ARG A 57 21.01 13.18 9.91
N TYR A 58 19.73 13.48 9.73
CA TYR A 58 18.71 12.50 9.41
C TYR A 58 18.05 12.85 8.08
N ARG A 59 17.81 11.84 7.26
CA ARG A 59 17.10 11.94 5.98
C ARG A 59 15.96 10.95 5.93
N PHE A 60 15.00 11.21 5.05
CA PHE A 60 13.94 10.26 4.78
C PHE A 60 14.48 9.09 3.96
N ASP A 61 14.19 7.86 4.37
CA ASP A 61 14.60 6.64 3.68
C ASP A 61 13.56 6.29 2.60
N TYR A 62 13.70 6.95 1.45
CA TYR A 62 12.82 6.75 0.29
C TYR A 62 12.81 5.32 -0.23
N PRO A 63 13.95 4.60 -0.36
CA PRO A 63 13.94 3.20 -0.78
C PRO A 63 13.10 2.31 0.15
N ARG A 64 13.19 2.54 1.46
CA ARG A 64 12.44 1.77 2.45
C ARG A 64 10.95 2.11 2.44
N PHE A 65 10.60 3.37 2.26
CA PHE A 65 9.22 3.81 2.10
C PHE A 65 8.58 3.22 0.83
N ALA A 66 9.29 3.23 -0.31
CA ALA A 66 8.81 2.66 -1.56
C ALA A 66 8.57 1.14 -1.44
N ALA A 67 9.47 0.42 -0.75
CA ALA A 67 9.28 -1.01 -0.47
C ALA A 67 8.03 -1.29 0.38
N ASP A 68 7.75 -0.46 1.39
CA ASP A 68 6.53 -0.57 2.19
C ASP A 68 5.27 -0.23 1.38
N LEU A 69 5.35 0.74 0.46
CA LEU A 69 4.22 1.07 -0.43
C LEU A 69 3.86 -0.10 -1.33
N GLU A 70 4.85 -0.78 -1.89
CA GLU A 70 4.60 -1.96 -2.73
C GLU A 70 3.99 -3.11 -1.93
N ARG A 71 4.45 -3.36 -0.70
CA ARG A 71 3.81 -4.35 0.19
C ARG A 71 2.34 -4.04 0.45
N VAL A 72 1.99 -2.77 0.65
CA VAL A 72 0.59 -2.36 0.83
C VAL A 72 -0.21 -2.57 -0.46
N ARG A 73 0.38 -2.29 -1.64
CA ARG A 73 -0.24 -2.56 -2.93
C ARG A 73 -0.50 -4.05 -3.12
N GLU A 74 0.47 -4.90 -2.83
CA GLU A 74 0.34 -6.36 -2.90
C GLU A 74 -0.78 -6.86 -1.98
N GLY A 75 -0.83 -6.39 -0.73
CA GLY A 75 -1.86 -6.77 0.23
C GLY A 75 -3.27 -6.42 -0.22
N ILE A 76 -3.47 -5.23 -0.79
CA ILE A 76 -4.77 -4.82 -1.35
C ILE A 76 -5.10 -5.63 -2.60
N GLN A 77 -4.13 -5.91 -3.49
CA GLN A 77 -4.38 -6.74 -4.67
C GLN A 77 -4.77 -8.17 -4.30
N GLN A 78 -4.13 -8.74 -3.28
CA GLN A 78 -4.46 -10.05 -2.74
C GLN A 78 -5.88 -10.09 -2.18
N TYR A 79 -6.30 -9.04 -1.46
CA TYR A 79 -7.68 -8.92 -0.99
C TYR A 79 -8.70 -8.82 -2.14
N LEU A 80 -8.39 -7.99 -3.15
CA LEU A 80 -9.28 -7.77 -4.30
C LEU A 80 -9.37 -8.98 -5.24
N SER A 81 -8.37 -9.85 -5.23
CA SER A 81 -8.26 -11.06 -6.07
C SER A 81 -8.46 -12.32 -5.22
N PRO A 82 -9.69 -12.63 -4.76
CA PRO A 82 -9.96 -13.81 -3.94
C PRO A 82 -9.90 -15.07 -4.80
N SER A 83 -8.70 -15.46 -5.20
CA SER A 83 -8.41 -16.88 -5.42
C SER A 83 -8.24 -17.51 -4.05
N ARG A 84 -8.63 -18.78 -3.87
CA ARG A 84 -8.37 -19.56 -2.64
C ARG A 84 -6.86 -19.85 -2.48
N ALA A 85 -6.01 -18.81 -2.51
CA ALA A 85 -4.65 -18.90 -2.04
C ALA A 85 -4.69 -18.98 -0.52
N GLN A 86 -3.83 -19.79 0.08
CA GLN A 86 -3.60 -19.73 1.52
C GLN A 86 -3.24 -18.29 1.92
N PRO A 87 -3.50 -17.89 3.18
CA PRO A 87 -3.00 -16.62 3.69
C PRO A 87 -1.52 -16.49 3.33
N SER A 88 -1.16 -15.49 2.52
CA SER A 88 0.25 -15.19 2.27
C SER A 88 0.85 -14.73 3.59
N ASP A 89 2.12 -15.06 3.80
CA ASP A 89 2.85 -14.62 4.99
C ASP A 89 2.74 -13.10 5.11
N LEU A 90 2.38 -12.60 6.29
CA LEU A 90 2.23 -11.17 6.53
C LEU A 90 3.62 -10.55 6.54
N LEU A 91 3.99 -9.87 5.46
CA LEU A 91 5.21 -9.08 5.39
C LEU A 91 5.05 -7.86 6.29
N GLU A 92 5.86 -7.77 7.34
CA GLU A 92 5.90 -6.59 8.21
C GLU A 92 6.37 -5.37 7.42
N LEU A 93 5.70 -4.24 7.63
CA LEU A 93 6.16 -2.94 7.15
C LEU A 93 7.36 -2.50 7.99
N ALA A 94 8.37 -1.95 7.34
CA ALA A 94 9.56 -1.45 8.03
C ALA A 94 9.23 -0.33 9.01
N GLY A 95 8.26 0.55 8.66
CA GLY A 95 7.61 1.50 9.57
C GLY A 95 8.47 2.64 10.13
N GLN A 96 9.80 2.52 10.11
CA GLN A 96 10.74 3.62 10.32
C GLN A 96 11.32 4.05 8.97
N TYR A 97 11.28 5.35 8.69
CA TYR A 97 11.77 5.91 7.41
C TYR A 97 12.88 6.93 7.66
N ARG A 98 13.67 6.71 8.72
CA ARG A 98 14.76 7.63 9.10
C ARG A 98 16.09 6.95 8.83
N ALA A 99 16.83 7.48 7.86
CA ALA A 99 18.22 7.12 7.59
C ALA A 99 19.17 8.15 8.21
N GLU A 100 20.33 7.71 8.69
CA GLU A 100 21.43 8.62 9.03
C GLU A 100 22.12 9.06 7.73
N ALA A 101 22.37 10.37 7.58
CA ALA A 101 23.12 10.86 6.43
C ALA A 101 24.56 10.31 6.50
N PRO A 102 25.17 9.93 5.36
CA PRO A 102 26.55 9.49 5.33
C PRO A 102 27.42 10.61 5.89
N HIS A 103 28.02 10.37 7.05
CA HIS A 103 29.01 11.25 7.62
C HIS A 103 30.22 11.22 6.69
N SER A 104 30.55 12.34 6.06
CA SER A 104 31.87 12.52 5.47
C SER A 104 32.86 12.62 6.62
N SER A 105 33.24 11.50 7.22
CA SER A 105 34.43 11.47 8.07
C SER A 105 35.61 11.81 7.15
N PRO A 106 36.34 12.91 7.39
CA PRO A 106 37.61 13.09 6.71
C PRO A 106 38.47 11.92 7.15
N SER A 107 38.95 11.14 6.19
CA SER A 107 39.97 10.13 6.46
C SER A 107 41.11 10.83 7.19
N ASP A 108 41.33 10.48 8.44
CA ASP A 108 42.50 10.90 9.20
C ASP A 108 43.74 10.46 8.40
N GLU A 109 44.39 11.42 7.73
CA GLU A 109 45.77 11.30 7.30
C GLU A 109 46.62 11.18 8.57
N HIS A 110 46.94 9.94 8.93
CA HIS A 110 48.04 9.64 9.83
C HIS A 110 49.04 8.73 9.11
N ASP A 111 49.89 9.35 8.29
CA ASP A 111 51.36 9.14 8.22
C ASP A 111 51.98 9.91 7.05
#